data_AF-A0A507D866-F1
#
_entry.id   AF-A0A507D866-F1
#
_cell.length_a   1.000
_cell.length_b   1.000
_cell.length_c   1.000
_cell.angle_alpha   90.00
_cell.angle_beta   90.00
_cell.angle_gamma   90.00
#
_symmetry.space_group_name_H-M   'P 1'
#
loop_
_entity.id
_entity.type
_entity.pdbx_description
1 polymer ?
#
loop_
_entity_poly.entity_id
_entity_poly.type
_entity_poly.pdbx_seq_one_letter_code
_entity_poly.pdbx_strand_id
1 'polypeptide(L)'
;MEQYGLGPNGALVYCIEYIEKNVDWLINQLKGLEGRYLVFDCPGQVELYTHHDGMRQIIRILLKQQYRLCSVHLVDSHYCTDPTKYVAMLLVSLQMMLKMELPHVNVLSKVDLMEQFAKLDFKIDFYTEVQDLSYLVAKLNEDAFGSKFVKLNEALCELVEDFALVGFHTLCISDKQSVLRIVQAVDKANGFVFGGLTTGNESIFETATTIGSGMQEILDIQERYLADSEGEDAEESDVGELVIGHGGIPAGVEESDDDSRQKANDSAL
;
A
#
# COMPACT_ATOMS: atom_id res chain seq x y z
N MET A 1 -6.93 32.96 -13.84
CA MET A 1 -7.23 33.61 -12.55
C MET A 1 -7.53 35.09 -12.73
N GLU A 2 -6.62 35.89 -13.30
CA GLU A 2 -6.83 37.35 -13.47
C GLU A 2 -7.99 37.73 -14.40
N GLN A 3 -8.20 37.00 -15.50
CA GLN A 3 -9.26 37.33 -16.47
C GLN A 3 -10.69 37.08 -15.95
N TYR A 4 -10.88 36.13 -15.03
CA TYR A 4 -12.20 35.71 -14.55
C TYR A 4 -12.39 35.90 -13.04
N GLY A 5 -11.41 36.46 -12.33
CA GLY A 5 -11.47 36.67 -10.88
C GLY A 5 -11.60 35.38 -10.05
N LEU A 6 -11.20 34.23 -10.61
CA LEU A 6 -11.32 32.93 -9.96
C LEU A 6 -10.12 32.64 -9.06
N GLY A 7 -10.38 32.07 -7.89
CA GLY A 7 -9.35 31.48 -7.03
C GLY A 7 -8.72 30.22 -7.64
N PRO A 8 -7.64 29.67 -7.05
CA PRO A 8 -6.85 28.61 -7.67
C PRO A 8 -7.63 27.35 -8.05
N ASN A 9 -8.42 26.80 -7.12
CA ASN A 9 -9.22 25.61 -7.38
C ASN A 9 -10.37 25.90 -8.36
N GLY A 10 -11.01 27.06 -8.26
CA GLY A 10 -12.07 27.48 -9.19
C GLY A 10 -11.55 27.66 -10.62
N ALA A 11 -10.30 28.11 -10.78
CA ALA A 11 -9.67 28.20 -12.09
C ALA A 11 -9.40 26.81 -12.69
N LEU A 12 -9.00 25.83 -11.89
CA LEU A 12 -8.80 24.45 -12.38
C LEU A 12 -10.11 23.79 -12.79
N VAL A 13 -11.18 23.94 -12.00
CA VAL A 13 -12.53 23.48 -12.39
C VAL A 13 -12.93 24.10 -13.72
N TYR A 14 -12.80 25.42 -13.85
CA TYR A 14 -13.11 26.12 -15.08
C TYR A 14 -12.30 25.61 -16.28
N CYS A 15 -11.00 25.32 -16.10
CA CYS A 15 -10.16 24.76 -17.16
C CYS A 15 -10.67 23.38 -17.62
N ILE A 16 -11.08 22.52 -16.69
CA ILE A 16 -11.63 21.20 -17.01
C ILE A 16 -12.95 21.35 -17.78
N GLU A 17 -13.88 22.18 -17.29
CA GLU A 17 -15.15 22.45 -17.99
C GLU A 17 -14.93 23.05 -19.38
N TYR A 18 -13.91 23.90 -19.53
CA TYR A 18 -13.57 24.50 -20.81
C TYR A 18 -13.02 23.46 -21.79
N ILE A 19 -12.16 22.55 -21.34
CA ILE A 19 -11.66 21.43 -22.15
C ILE A 19 -12.82 20.50 -22.52
N GLU A 20 -13.71 20.19 -21.58
CA GLU A 20 -14.87 19.34 -21.82
C GLU A 20 -15.76 19.91 -22.94
N LYS A 21 -16.05 21.22 -22.91
CA LYS A 21 -16.83 21.90 -23.96
C LYS A 21 -16.12 21.98 -25.31
N ASN A 22 -14.79 21.92 -25.31
CA ASN A 22 -13.95 22.05 -26.51
C ASN A 22 -13.14 20.77 -26.78
N VAL A 23 -13.67 19.60 -26.41
CA VAL A 23 -12.92 18.33 -26.46
C VAL A 23 -12.50 17.96 -27.89
N ASP A 24 -13.23 18.43 -28.90
CA ASP A 24 -12.88 18.23 -30.31
C ASP A 24 -11.50 18.81 -30.65
N TRP A 25 -11.14 19.94 -30.03
CA TRP A 25 -9.80 20.50 -30.17
C TRP A 25 -8.75 19.52 -29.63
N LEU A 26 -8.96 18.96 -28.44
CA LEU A 26 -8.07 17.99 -27.82
C LEU A 26 -7.93 16.74 -28.71
N ILE A 27 -9.04 16.16 -29.16
CA ILE A 27 -9.02 14.99 -30.04
C ILE A 27 -8.22 15.26 -31.32
N ASN A 28 -8.40 16.44 -31.92
CA ASN A 28 -7.66 16.78 -33.14
C ASN A 28 -6.16 16.95 -32.91
N GLN A 29 -5.73 17.44 -31.73
CA GLN A 29 -4.32 17.43 -31.35
C GLN A 29 -3.78 16.01 -31.16
N LEU A 30 -4.57 15.12 -30.56
CA LEU A 30 -4.16 13.74 -30.28
C LEU A 30 -4.04 12.87 -31.54
N LYS A 31 -4.83 13.12 -32.60
CA LYS A 31 -4.74 12.41 -33.89
C LYS A 31 -3.36 12.50 -34.54
N GLY A 32 -2.58 13.55 -34.28
CA GLY A 32 -1.21 13.67 -34.80
C GLY A 32 -0.19 12.79 -34.09
N LEU A 33 -0.58 12.10 -33.01
CA LEU A 33 0.31 11.37 -32.10
C LEU A 33 0.07 9.86 -32.12
N GLU A 34 -0.48 9.32 -33.21
CA GLU A 34 -0.74 7.89 -33.37
C GLU A 34 0.54 7.04 -33.14
N GLY A 35 0.35 5.87 -32.51
CA GLY A 35 1.43 4.92 -32.23
C GLY A 35 2.36 5.30 -31.06
N ARG A 36 1.99 6.28 -30.25
CA ARG A 36 2.77 6.72 -29.07
C ARG A 36 1.99 6.53 -27.78
N TYR A 37 2.71 6.40 -26.66
CA TYR A 37 2.11 6.55 -25.34
C TYR A 37 1.73 8.00 -25.10
N LEU A 38 0.52 8.19 -24.59
CA LEU A 38 0.01 9.48 -24.15
C LEU A 38 0.00 9.48 -22.62
N VAL A 39 0.76 10.39 -22.02
CA VAL A 39 0.77 10.60 -20.57
C VAL A 39 0.06 11.91 -20.30
N PHE A 40 -1.05 11.85 -19.58
CA PHE A 40 -1.80 13.01 -19.15
C PHE A 40 -1.39 13.35 -17.71
N ASP A 41 -0.71 14.47 -17.54
CA ASP A 41 -0.48 15.03 -16.21
C ASP A 41 -1.76 15.73 -15.76
N CYS A 42 -2.27 15.28 -14.63
CA CYS A 42 -3.61 15.54 -14.15
C CYS A 42 -3.50 16.46 -12.92
N PRO A 43 -4.42 17.43 -12.73
CA PRO A 43 -4.45 18.24 -11.52
C PRO A 43 -4.35 17.40 -10.23
N GLY A 44 -3.58 17.84 -9.25
CA GLY A 44 -3.35 17.08 -8.01
C GLY A 44 -4.51 17.11 -7.01
N GLN A 45 -5.52 17.96 -7.23
CA GLN A 45 -6.66 18.12 -6.32
C GLN A 45 -7.69 17.02 -6.52
N VAL A 46 -7.87 16.18 -5.50
CA VAL A 46 -8.82 15.05 -5.52
C VAL A 46 -10.27 15.50 -5.75
N GLU A 47 -10.64 16.72 -5.33
CA GLU A 47 -11.98 17.27 -5.48
C GLU A 47 -12.42 17.41 -6.94
N LEU A 48 -11.46 17.56 -7.86
CA LEU A 48 -11.71 17.65 -9.30
C LEU A 48 -12.19 16.33 -9.92
N TYR A 49 -11.92 15.22 -9.24
CA TYR A 49 -12.30 13.88 -9.66
C TYR A 49 -13.45 13.33 -8.81
N THR A 50 -13.63 13.86 -7.60
CA THR A 50 -14.70 13.42 -6.71
C THR A 50 -15.99 14.23 -6.88
N HIS A 51 -15.94 15.55 -7.07
CA HIS A 51 -17.15 16.39 -7.08
C HIS A 51 -17.52 16.92 -8.46
N HIS A 52 -16.65 16.75 -9.46
CA HIS A 52 -16.84 17.29 -10.79
C HIS A 52 -16.79 16.18 -11.85
N ASP A 53 -17.81 16.12 -12.72
CA ASP A 53 -17.92 15.06 -13.74
C ASP A 53 -17.08 15.33 -15.01
N GLY A 54 -16.52 16.53 -15.16
CA GLY A 54 -15.85 16.94 -16.40
C GLY A 54 -14.67 16.05 -16.80
N MET A 55 -13.84 15.60 -15.83
CA MET A 55 -12.76 14.65 -16.12
C MET A 55 -13.30 13.30 -16.61
N ARG A 56 -14.34 12.77 -15.95
CA ARG A 56 -15.01 11.53 -16.36
C ARG A 56 -15.62 11.65 -17.75
N GLN A 57 -16.20 12.81 -18.08
CA GLN A 57 -16.78 13.05 -19.40
C GLN A 57 -15.71 13.11 -20.49
N ILE A 58 -14.58 13.79 -20.25
CA ILE A 58 -13.43 13.81 -21.16
C ILE A 58 -12.93 12.38 -21.40
N ILE A 59 -12.74 11.59 -20.34
CA ILE A 59 -12.32 10.19 -20.41
C ILE A 59 -13.30 9.37 -21.27
N ARG A 60 -14.61 9.47 -21.02
CA ARG A 60 -15.63 8.76 -21.80
C ARG A 60 -15.58 9.10 -23.29
N ILE A 61 -15.29 10.35 -23.63
CA ILE A 61 -15.15 10.79 -25.01
C ILE A 61 -13.90 10.18 -25.64
N LEU A 62 -12.76 10.17 -24.93
CA LEU A 62 -11.53 9.52 -25.40
C LEU A 62 -11.71 8.00 -25.57
N LEU A 63 -12.38 7.32 -24.64
CA LEU A 63 -12.70 5.89 -24.76
C LEU A 63 -13.56 5.61 -26.01
N LYS A 64 -14.53 6.46 -26.33
CA LYS A 64 -15.33 6.36 -27.58
C LYS A 64 -14.49 6.49 -28.85
N GLN A 65 -13.41 7.27 -28.79
CA GLN A 65 -12.42 7.40 -29.86
C GLN A 65 -11.42 6.24 -29.91
N GLN A 66 -11.68 5.14 -29.18
CA GLN A 66 -10.85 3.93 -29.14
C GLN A 66 -9.46 4.14 -28.50
N TYR A 67 -9.28 5.19 -27.70
CA TYR A 67 -8.08 5.29 -26.86
C TYR A 67 -8.17 4.28 -25.72
N ARG A 68 -7.05 3.58 -25.50
CA ARG A 68 -6.88 2.64 -24.40
C ARG A 68 -6.33 3.39 -23.20
N LEU A 69 -7.17 3.63 -22.21
CA LEU A 69 -6.82 4.45 -21.06
C LEU A 69 -6.70 3.59 -19.79
N CYS A 70 -5.77 3.98 -18.93
CA CYS A 70 -5.59 3.48 -17.58
C CYS A 70 -5.33 4.69 -16.67
N SER A 71 -5.86 4.66 -15.46
CA SER A 71 -5.56 5.64 -14.43
C SER A 71 -4.40 5.12 -13.57
N VAL A 72 -3.40 5.95 -13.33
CA VAL A 72 -2.30 5.65 -12.40
C VAL A 72 -2.45 6.60 -11.22
N HIS A 73 -2.74 6.04 -10.06
CA HIS A 73 -2.96 6.82 -8.84
C HIS A 73 -1.75 6.69 -7.93
N LEU A 74 -0.96 7.77 -7.88
CA LEU A 74 0.20 7.87 -7.03
C LEU A 74 -0.24 8.28 -5.62
N VAL A 75 0.12 7.47 -4.64
CA VAL A 75 -0.09 7.73 -3.22
C VAL A 75 1.27 7.87 -2.56
N ASP A 76 1.44 8.83 -1.66
CA ASP A 76 2.69 8.97 -0.91
C ASP A 76 2.81 7.90 0.18
N SER A 77 3.96 7.22 0.25
CA SER A 77 4.25 6.21 1.26
C SER A 77 4.16 6.74 2.69
N HIS A 78 4.31 8.05 2.90
CA HIS A 78 4.13 8.69 4.20
C HIS A 78 2.75 8.45 4.84
N TYR A 79 1.71 8.17 4.05
CA TYR A 79 0.39 7.88 4.60
C TYR A 79 0.33 6.53 5.35
N CYS A 80 1.27 5.62 5.09
CA CYS A 80 1.37 4.33 5.79
C CYS A 80 1.89 4.46 7.23
N THR A 81 2.49 5.60 7.61
CA THR A 81 3.05 5.79 8.96
C THR A 81 1.99 6.01 10.04
N ASP A 82 0.73 6.24 9.64
CA ASP A 82 -0.37 6.49 10.57
C ASP A 82 -1.61 5.68 10.11
N PRO A 83 -2.16 4.81 10.97
CA PRO A 83 -3.32 3.98 10.65
C PRO A 83 -4.54 4.77 10.13
N THR A 84 -4.82 5.93 10.72
CA THR A 84 -5.99 6.74 10.37
C THR A 84 -5.80 7.37 8.99
N LYS A 85 -4.60 7.89 8.72
CA LYS A 85 -4.23 8.40 7.40
C LYS A 85 -4.27 7.29 6.34
N TYR A 86 -3.80 6.10 6.69
CA TYR A 86 -3.80 4.96 5.79
C TYR A 86 -5.23 4.54 5.40
N VAL A 87 -6.16 4.39 6.37
CA VAL A 87 -7.57 4.11 6.05
C VAL A 87 -8.19 5.21 5.18
N ALA A 88 -7.95 6.48 5.52
CA ALA A 88 -8.47 7.59 4.71
C ALA A 88 -7.98 7.52 3.26
N MET A 89 -6.71 7.17 3.06
CA MET A 89 -6.11 6.96 1.75
C MET A 89 -6.75 5.79 0.99
N LEU A 90 -7.01 4.66 1.65
CA LEU A 90 -7.68 3.50 1.05
C LEU A 90 -9.08 3.89 0.54
N LEU A 91 -9.84 4.62 1.35
CA LEU A 91 -11.18 5.10 0.99
C LEU A 91 -11.14 6.07 -0.20
N VAL A 92 -10.16 6.99 -0.21
CA VAL A 92 -9.96 7.91 -1.36
C VAL A 92 -9.60 7.12 -2.62
N SER A 93 -8.71 6.14 -2.52
CA SER A 93 -8.32 5.29 -3.66
C SER A 93 -9.53 4.53 -4.22
N LEU A 94 -10.34 3.92 -3.35
CA LEU A 94 -11.57 3.23 -3.74
C LEU A 94 -12.57 4.19 -4.41
N GLN A 95 -12.74 5.39 -3.83
CA GLN A 95 -13.63 6.41 -4.40
C GLN A 95 -13.17 6.84 -5.81
N MET A 96 -11.86 7.00 -6.01
CA MET A 96 -11.28 7.38 -7.30
C MET A 96 -11.51 6.31 -8.37
N MET A 97 -11.31 5.04 -8.02
CA MET A 97 -11.62 3.92 -8.92
C MET A 97 -13.07 3.94 -9.39
N LEU A 98 -14.00 4.10 -8.45
CA LEU A 98 -15.44 4.10 -8.74
C LEU A 98 -15.86 5.28 -9.63
N LYS A 99 -15.26 6.46 -9.43
CA LYS A 99 -15.64 7.67 -10.17
C LYS A 99 -15.00 7.78 -11.55
N MET A 100 -13.76 7.32 -11.70
CA MET A 100 -13.02 7.43 -12.96
C MET A 100 -13.46 6.38 -13.99
N GLU A 101 -14.03 5.25 -13.55
CA GLU A 101 -14.50 4.16 -14.42
C GLU A 101 -13.42 3.67 -15.41
N LEU A 102 -12.15 3.71 -15.00
CA LEU A 102 -11.01 3.22 -15.76
C LEU A 102 -10.33 2.07 -15.02
N PRO A 103 -9.63 1.17 -15.75
CA PRO A 103 -8.61 0.32 -15.14
C PRO A 103 -7.66 1.19 -14.32
N HIS A 104 -7.43 0.80 -13.07
CA HIS A 104 -6.72 1.62 -12.10
C HIS A 104 -5.49 0.87 -11.59
N VAL A 105 -4.35 1.53 -11.62
CA VAL A 105 -3.10 1.05 -11.01
C VAL A 105 -2.80 1.99 -9.86
N ASN A 106 -2.99 1.54 -8.62
CA ASN A 106 -2.51 2.31 -7.48
C ASN A 106 -1.04 2.06 -7.28
N VAL A 107 -0.31 3.11 -6.96
CA VAL A 107 1.12 3.08 -6.78
C VAL A 107 1.47 3.79 -5.49
N LEU A 108 2.13 3.08 -4.58
CA LEU A 108 2.74 3.66 -3.40
C LEU A 108 4.10 4.25 -3.80
N SER A 109 4.21 5.57 -3.79
CA SER A 109 5.36 6.35 -4.24
C SER A 109 6.28 6.73 -3.10
N LYS A 110 7.56 7.01 -3.44
CA LYS A 110 8.60 7.43 -2.48
C LYS A 110 8.85 6.40 -1.38
N VAL A 111 8.81 5.12 -1.73
CA VAL A 111 9.05 4.04 -0.77
C VAL A 111 10.44 4.14 -0.14
N ASP A 112 11.42 4.66 -0.89
CA ASP A 112 12.78 4.94 -0.43
C ASP A 112 12.87 5.95 0.72
N LEU A 113 11.84 6.77 0.93
CA LEU A 113 11.83 7.74 2.03
C LEU A 113 11.18 7.20 3.30
N MET A 114 10.57 6.00 3.27
CA MET A 114 9.86 5.46 4.43
C MET A 114 10.76 5.27 5.66
N GLU A 115 12.01 4.85 5.45
CA GLU A 115 13.01 4.71 6.53
C GLU A 115 13.24 6.03 7.29
N GLN A 116 13.03 7.18 6.64
CA GLN A 116 13.26 8.50 7.23
C GLN A 116 12.07 9.01 8.05
N PHE A 117 10.86 8.47 7.83
CA PHE A 117 9.64 9.04 8.38
C PHE A 117 9.16 8.40 9.68
N ALA A 118 9.38 7.09 9.90
CA ALA A 118 9.17 6.37 11.16
C ALA A 118 9.47 4.86 10.99
N LYS A 119 9.69 4.13 12.10
CA LYS A 119 9.55 2.65 12.10
C LYS A 119 8.10 2.34 11.72
N LEU A 120 7.90 1.69 10.57
CA LEU A 120 6.59 1.18 10.17
C LEU A 120 6.13 0.14 11.19
N ASP A 121 4.84 0.18 11.54
CA ASP A 121 4.25 -0.83 12.43
C ASP A 121 4.17 -2.21 11.74
N PHE A 122 4.21 -2.25 10.40
CA PHE A 122 4.03 -3.46 9.60
C PHE A 122 5.04 -3.55 8.44
N LYS A 123 5.19 -4.78 7.94
CA LYS A 123 5.89 -5.06 6.69
C LYS A 123 5.19 -4.37 5.51
N ILE A 124 5.94 -4.00 4.49
CA ILE A 124 5.39 -3.28 3.33
C ILE A 124 4.32 -4.10 2.59
N ASP A 125 4.42 -5.43 2.63
CA ASP A 125 3.48 -6.43 2.11
C ASP A 125 2.05 -6.17 2.60
N PHE A 126 1.92 -5.84 3.88
CA PHE A 126 0.64 -5.52 4.51
C PHE A 126 -0.04 -4.32 3.83
N TYR A 127 0.74 -3.27 3.56
CA TYR A 127 0.26 -2.03 2.96
C TYR A 127 0.05 -2.15 1.45
N THR A 128 0.70 -3.11 0.79
CA THR A 128 0.54 -3.34 -0.65
C THR A 128 -0.62 -4.26 -0.98
N GLU A 129 -0.84 -5.30 -0.17
CA GLU A 129 -1.85 -6.34 -0.45
C GLU A 129 -3.22 -6.02 0.13
N VAL A 130 -3.29 -5.33 1.29
CA VAL A 130 -4.53 -4.84 1.90
C VAL A 130 -5.56 -5.96 2.16
N GLN A 131 -5.11 -7.14 2.62
CA GLN A 131 -5.98 -8.33 2.80
C GLN A 131 -6.38 -8.67 4.24
N ASP A 132 -5.76 -8.07 5.26
CA ASP A 132 -6.15 -8.28 6.67
C ASP A 132 -6.05 -6.98 7.47
N LEU A 133 -7.11 -6.17 7.47
CA LEU A 133 -7.18 -4.91 8.21
C LEU A 133 -7.63 -5.11 9.67
N SER A 134 -7.82 -6.35 10.14
CA SER A 134 -8.21 -6.65 11.53
C SER A 134 -7.25 -6.01 12.55
N TYR A 135 -5.95 -6.03 12.24
CA TYR A 135 -4.91 -5.42 13.07
C TYR A 135 -4.92 -3.88 12.99
N LEU A 136 -5.30 -3.34 11.83
CA LEU A 136 -5.49 -1.90 11.66
C LEU A 136 -6.65 -1.40 12.51
N VAL A 137 -7.75 -2.15 12.58
CA VAL A 137 -8.88 -1.87 13.47
C VAL A 137 -8.44 -1.83 14.93
N ALA A 138 -7.61 -2.78 15.36
CA ALA A 138 -7.07 -2.79 16.72
C ALA A 138 -6.28 -1.50 17.02
N LYS A 139 -5.31 -1.16 16.16
CA LYS A 139 -4.50 0.07 16.24
C LYS A 139 -5.34 1.34 16.22
N LEU A 140 -6.34 1.42 15.35
CA LEU A 140 -7.26 2.57 15.28
C LEU A 140 -8.04 2.77 16.57
N ASN A 141 -8.29 1.70 17.33
CA ASN A 141 -9.09 1.73 18.55
C ASN A 141 -8.26 1.88 19.84
N GLU A 142 -6.92 1.90 19.75
CA GLU A 142 -6.03 2.09 20.91
C GLU A 142 -6.23 3.48 21.56
N ASP A 143 -6.49 4.49 20.74
CA ASP A 143 -6.67 5.85 21.23
C ASP A 143 -8.05 6.08 21.86
N ALA A 144 -8.11 6.99 22.84
CA ALA A 144 -9.34 7.42 23.50
C ALA A 144 -10.38 8.04 22.53
N PHE A 145 -9.93 8.49 21.36
CA PHE A 145 -10.81 8.94 20.29
C PHE A 145 -11.34 7.77 19.46
N GLY A 146 -10.46 6.87 19.04
CA GLY A 146 -10.80 5.72 18.18
C GLY A 146 -11.72 4.71 18.84
N SER A 147 -11.50 4.43 20.13
CA SER A 147 -12.37 3.57 20.96
C SER A 147 -13.83 4.02 21.04
N LYS A 148 -14.16 5.27 20.67
CA LYS A 148 -15.55 5.75 20.55
C LYS A 148 -16.24 5.31 19.25
N PHE A 149 -15.45 4.98 18.23
CA PHE A 149 -15.90 4.73 16.86
C PHE A 149 -15.59 3.31 16.38
N VAL A 150 -15.42 2.35 17.30
CA VAL A 150 -15.07 0.94 16.99
C VAL A 150 -15.89 0.37 15.84
N LYS A 151 -17.23 0.44 15.94
CA LYS A 151 -18.14 -0.07 14.90
C LYS A 151 -17.98 0.60 13.54
N LEU A 152 -17.61 1.89 13.52
CA LEU A 152 -17.35 2.62 12.29
C LEU A 152 -16.02 2.18 11.69
N ASN A 153 -14.98 2.06 12.50
CA ASN A 153 -13.65 1.62 12.05
C ASN A 153 -13.71 0.19 11.49
N GLU A 154 -14.45 -0.70 12.14
CA GLU A 154 -14.74 -2.06 11.64
C GLU A 154 -15.44 -2.00 10.27
N ALA A 155 -16.54 -1.27 10.16
CA ALA A 155 -17.29 -1.17 8.90
C ALA A 155 -16.47 -0.53 7.76
N LEU A 156 -15.58 0.41 8.06
CA LEU A 156 -14.69 1.01 7.05
C LEU A 156 -13.63 0.02 6.56
N CYS A 157 -13.07 -0.79 7.45
CA CYS A 157 -12.10 -1.81 7.09
C CYS A 157 -12.75 -2.96 6.32
N GLU A 158 -13.91 -3.45 6.78
CA GLU A 158 -14.73 -4.45 6.08
C GLU A 158 -15.08 -3.97 4.67
N LEU A 159 -15.46 -2.70 4.50
CA LEU A 159 -15.72 -2.13 3.17
C LEU A 159 -14.50 -2.20 2.24
N VAL A 160 -13.30 -1.95 2.76
CA VAL A 160 -12.09 -2.00 1.91
C VAL A 160 -11.74 -3.44 1.57
N GLU A 161 -11.84 -4.36 2.53
CA GLU A 161 -11.60 -5.79 2.35
C GLU A 161 -12.59 -6.42 1.37
N ASP A 162 -13.89 -6.18 1.55
CA ASP A 162 -14.97 -6.72 0.71
C ASP A 162 -14.80 -6.32 -0.76
N PHE A 163 -14.34 -5.08 -0.99
CA PHE A 163 -14.13 -4.63 -2.34
C PHE A 163 -12.87 -5.21 -2.96
N ALA A 164 -11.88 -5.73 -2.18
CA ALA A 164 -10.66 -6.43 -2.61
C ALA A 164 -9.91 -5.84 -3.83
N LEU A 165 -10.23 -4.60 -4.20
CA LEU A 165 -9.83 -3.93 -5.43
C LEU A 165 -8.62 -3.02 -5.20
N VAL A 166 -8.32 -2.73 -3.94
CA VAL A 166 -7.30 -1.77 -3.56
C VAL A 166 -6.01 -2.52 -3.21
N GLY A 167 -5.21 -2.80 -4.24
CA GLY A 167 -3.80 -3.19 -4.09
C GLY A 167 -2.88 -2.08 -4.57
N PHE A 168 -1.64 -2.07 -4.08
CA PHE A 168 -0.63 -1.07 -4.47
C PHE A 168 0.62 -1.73 -5.05
N HIS A 169 1.14 -1.15 -6.13
CA HIS A 169 2.50 -1.38 -6.58
C HIS A 169 3.44 -0.37 -5.91
N THR A 170 4.63 -0.79 -5.53
CA THR A 170 5.63 0.09 -4.92
C THR A 170 6.50 0.79 -5.98
N LEU A 171 6.67 2.11 -5.84
CA LEU A 171 7.55 2.94 -6.65
C LEU A 171 8.70 3.50 -5.83
N CYS A 172 9.91 3.03 -6.15
CA CYS A 172 11.17 3.67 -5.82
C CYS A 172 11.77 4.22 -7.11
N ILE A 173 11.88 5.54 -7.25
CA ILE A 173 12.34 6.17 -8.50
C ILE A 173 13.82 5.89 -8.79
N SER A 174 14.60 5.63 -7.73
CA SER A 174 16.01 5.27 -7.81
C SER A 174 16.22 3.84 -8.31
N ASP A 175 15.21 2.97 -8.20
CA ASP A 175 15.25 1.60 -8.70
C ASP A 175 14.57 1.47 -10.06
N LYS A 176 15.38 1.21 -11.09
CA LYS A 176 14.89 0.99 -12.46
C LYS A 176 13.93 -0.21 -12.55
N GLN A 177 14.12 -1.24 -11.73
CA GLN A 177 13.25 -2.43 -11.75
C GLN A 177 11.86 -2.11 -11.18
N SER A 178 11.80 -1.35 -10.09
CA SER A 178 10.53 -0.81 -9.56
C SER A 178 9.76 -0.02 -10.61
N VAL A 179 10.42 0.89 -11.34
CA VAL A 179 9.79 1.65 -12.42
C VAL A 179 9.30 0.73 -13.55
N LEU A 180 10.11 -0.24 -13.97
CA LEU A 180 9.75 -1.18 -15.04
C LEU A 180 8.51 -2.00 -14.69
N ARG A 181 8.38 -2.44 -13.45
CA ARG A 181 7.20 -3.18 -12.96
C ARG A 181 5.92 -2.35 -13.06
N ILE A 182 5.99 -1.06 -12.75
CA ILE A 182 4.82 -0.17 -12.89
C ILE A 182 4.44 0.00 -14.36
N VAL A 183 5.42 0.15 -15.25
CA VAL A 183 5.16 0.20 -16.70
C VAL A 183 4.46 -1.09 -17.16
N GLN A 184 4.93 -2.26 -16.73
CA GLN A 184 4.30 -3.54 -17.04
C GLN A 184 2.86 -3.63 -16.49
N ALA A 185 2.63 -3.17 -15.26
CA ALA A 185 1.29 -3.13 -14.65
C ALA A 185 0.34 -2.22 -15.43
N VAL A 186 0.82 -1.03 -15.85
CA VAL A 186 0.06 -0.09 -16.68
C VAL A 186 -0.26 -0.68 -18.06
N ASP A 187 0.71 -1.33 -18.70
CA ASP A 187 0.52 -2.00 -19.99
C ASP A 187 -0.48 -3.15 -19.90
N LYS A 188 -0.51 -3.85 -18.77
CA LYS A 188 -1.51 -4.88 -18.51
C LYS A 188 -2.90 -4.25 -18.31
N ALA A 189 -2.99 -3.16 -17.55
CA ALA A 189 -4.25 -2.51 -17.21
C ALA A 189 -4.89 -1.77 -18.40
N ASN A 190 -4.11 -1.07 -19.23
CA ASN A 190 -4.59 -0.50 -20.50
C ASN A 190 -4.76 -1.59 -21.60
N GLY A 191 -4.25 -2.80 -21.32
CA GLY A 191 -4.27 -4.00 -22.14
C GLY A 191 -3.29 -4.01 -23.32
N PHE A 192 -2.35 -3.06 -23.40
CA PHE A 192 -1.33 -2.97 -24.46
C PHE A 192 -0.64 -4.31 -24.71
N VAL A 193 -0.41 -5.09 -23.65
CA VAL A 193 0.13 -6.48 -23.71
C VAL A 193 -0.68 -7.38 -24.66
N PHE A 194 -2.00 -7.16 -24.77
CA PHE A 194 -2.91 -7.90 -25.66
C PHE A 194 -2.98 -7.31 -27.08
N GLY A 195 -2.45 -6.11 -27.31
CA GLY A 195 -2.46 -5.45 -28.62
C GLY A 195 -1.61 -6.17 -29.68
N GLY A 196 -0.69 -7.03 -29.26
CA GLY A 196 0.13 -7.89 -30.13
C GLY A 196 -0.38 -9.33 -30.26
N LEU A 197 -1.61 -9.64 -29.83
CA LEU A 197 -2.23 -10.96 -29.99
C LEU A 197 -2.37 -11.30 -31.49
N THR A 198 -1.30 -11.89 -32.04
CA THR A 198 -1.44 -12.86 -33.13
C THR A 198 -2.31 -14.01 -32.63
N THR A 199 -2.90 -14.75 -33.56
CA THR A 199 -3.97 -15.76 -33.41
C THR A 199 -3.64 -16.99 -32.53
N GLY A 200 -2.76 -16.87 -31.54
CA GLY A 200 -2.38 -17.93 -30.60
C GLY A 200 -2.56 -17.52 -29.14
N ASN A 201 -3.10 -18.43 -28.33
CA ASN A 201 -3.27 -18.28 -26.87
C ASN A 201 -1.93 -18.24 -26.09
N GLU A 202 -0.78 -18.25 -26.76
CA GLU A 202 0.55 -18.32 -26.14
C GLU A 202 0.91 -17.05 -25.36
N SER A 203 0.60 -15.85 -25.88
CA SER A 203 0.91 -14.60 -25.17
C SER A 203 0.03 -14.39 -23.93
N ILE A 204 -1.16 -15.00 -23.88
CA ILE A 204 -2.04 -14.98 -22.69
C ILE A 204 -1.42 -15.84 -21.59
N PHE A 205 -0.91 -17.01 -21.93
CA PHE A 205 -0.26 -17.93 -20.98
C PHE A 205 1.07 -17.36 -20.46
N GLU A 206 1.90 -16.80 -21.33
CA GLU A 206 3.14 -16.12 -20.93
C GLU A 206 2.86 -14.93 -20.00
N THR A 207 1.88 -14.10 -20.34
CA THR A 207 1.43 -12.99 -19.47
C THR A 207 0.94 -13.50 -18.12
N ALA A 208 0.22 -14.63 -18.08
CA ALA A 208 -0.27 -15.22 -16.84
C ALA A 208 0.85 -15.81 -15.96
N THR A 209 1.94 -16.27 -16.56
CA THR A 209 3.07 -16.87 -15.83
C THR A 209 3.90 -15.81 -15.11
N THR A 210 4.04 -14.62 -15.70
CA THR A 210 4.66 -13.45 -15.05
C THR A 210 3.87 -12.93 -13.83
N ILE A 211 2.58 -13.28 -13.70
CA ILE A 211 1.74 -12.84 -12.56
C ILE A 211 2.16 -13.50 -11.24
N GLY A 212 2.81 -14.66 -11.27
CA GLY A 212 3.18 -15.42 -10.07
C GLY A 212 4.34 -14.84 -9.25
N SER A 213 5.02 -13.78 -9.71
CA SER A 213 6.24 -13.25 -9.06
C SER A 213 5.99 -12.19 -7.97
N GLY A 214 4.75 -11.70 -7.81
CA GLY A 214 4.43 -10.60 -6.89
C GLY A 214 4.85 -10.83 -5.44
N MET A 215 4.91 -12.08 -4.97
CA MET A 215 5.30 -12.39 -3.59
C MET A 215 6.81 -12.34 -3.35
N GLN A 216 7.63 -12.69 -4.36
CA GLN A 216 9.09 -12.55 -4.29
C GLN A 216 9.50 -11.07 -4.34
N GLU A 217 8.70 -10.26 -5.04
CA GLU A 217 8.93 -8.85 -5.32
C GLU A 217 8.85 -7.92 -4.12
N ILE A 218 8.00 -8.24 -3.14
CA ILE A 218 7.80 -7.41 -1.95
C ILE A 218 8.87 -7.74 -0.90
N LEU A 219 9.21 -9.03 -0.75
CA LEU A 219 10.31 -9.52 0.08
C LEU A 219 11.64 -8.86 -0.30
N ASP A 220 11.92 -8.75 -1.60
CA ASP A 220 13.12 -8.11 -2.15
C ASP A 220 13.23 -6.62 -1.83
N ILE A 221 12.10 -5.90 -1.71
CA ILE A 221 12.06 -4.47 -1.38
C ILE A 221 12.27 -4.30 0.12
N GLN A 222 11.63 -5.15 0.92
CA GLN A 222 11.81 -5.13 2.37
C GLN A 222 13.27 -5.39 2.76
N GLU A 223 13.93 -6.36 2.12
CA GLU A 223 15.34 -6.64 2.36
C GLU A 223 16.26 -5.48 1.94
N ARG A 224 15.91 -4.76 0.87
CA ARG A 224 16.75 -3.69 0.31
C ARG A 224 16.57 -2.30 0.95
N TYR A 225 15.41 -2.02 1.53
CA TYR A 225 15.03 -0.66 1.96
C TYR A 225 14.35 -0.60 3.34
N LEU A 226 14.32 -1.68 4.11
CA LEU A 226 13.68 -1.70 5.44
C LEU A 226 14.44 -2.55 6.48
N ALA A 227 15.51 -3.26 6.07
CA ALA A 227 16.18 -4.28 6.89
C ALA A 227 17.14 -3.74 7.97
N ASP A 228 17.55 -2.47 7.92
CA ASP A 228 18.49 -1.89 8.90
C ASP A 228 17.87 -1.68 10.30
N SER A 229 16.60 -2.06 10.51
CA SER A 229 15.89 -1.89 11.78
C SER A 229 15.88 -3.10 12.72
N GLU A 230 16.37 -4.27 12.27
CA GLU A 230 16.44 -5.50 13.10
C GLU A 230 17.80 -5.71 13.81
N GLY A 231 18.78 -4.83 13.58
CA GLY A 231 20.16 -5.00 14.07
C GLY A 231 20.51 -4.41 15.45
N GLU A 232 19.64 -3.62 16.08
CA GLU A 232 19.98 -2.89 17.32
C GLU A 232 19.21 -3.34 18.58
N ASP A 233 18.20 -4.21 18.46
CA ASP A 233 17.35 -4.61 19.60
C ASP A 233 17.64 -6.04 20.13
N ALA A 234 18.80 -6.62 19.80
CA ALA A 234 19.18 -7.99 20.18
C ALA A 234 20.48 -8.09 21.01
N GLU A 235 20.72 -7.18 21.95
CA GLU A 235 21.70 -7.40 23.04
C GLU A 235 21.09 -6.96 24.38
N GLU A 236 20.50 -7.92 25.10
CA GLU A 236 20.44 -8.08 26.58
C GLU A 236 19.12 -8.76 27.00
N SER A 237 19.13 -10.09 27.01
CA SER A 237 18.50 -10.83 28.11
C SER A 237 19.20 -12.18 28.26
N ASP A 238 20.19 -12.15 29.14
CA ASP A 238 20.90 -13.31 29.67
C ASP A 238 19.90 -14.21 30.41
N VAL A 239 19.53 -15.34 29.81
CA VAL A 239 18.78 -16.42 30.47
C VAL A 239 19.47 -17.74 30.20
N GLY A 240 20.42 -18.05 31.08
CA GLY A 240 20.66 -19.37 31.66
C GLY A 240 20.54 -20.56 30.71
N GLU A 241 21.66 -20.90 30.08
CA GLU A 241 21.88 -22.15 29.35
C GLU A 241 21.62 -23.37 30.26
N LEU A 242 20.52 -24.09 30.04
CA LEU A 242 20.25 -25.39 30.65
C LEU A 242 20.73 -26.50 29.69
N VAL A 243 22.02 -26.84 29.76
CA VAL A 243 22.60 -27.97 29.02
C VAL A 243 22.27 -29.28 29.72
N ILE A 244 21.47 -30.14 29.07
CA ILE A 244 21.31 -31.54 29.47
C ILE A 244 22.38 -32.38 28.77
N GLY A 245 23.30 -32.92 29.56
CA GLY A 245 23.72 -34.32 29.48
C GLY A 245 25.13 -34.60 28.97
N HIS A 246 26.02 -35.05 29.85
CA HIS A 246 26.57 -36.43 29.83
C HIS A 246 27.52 -36.69 31.00
N GLY A 247 27.27 -37.82 31.69
CA GLY A 247 28.21 -38.75 32.34
C GLY A 247 29.49 -38.27 33.01
N GLY A 248 29.60 -38.52 34.32
CA GLY A 248 30.89 -38.63 35.01
C GLY A 248 30.77 -38.67 36.54
N ILE A 249 30.94 -39.85 37.12
CA ILE A 249 31.02 -40.13 38.59
C ILE A 249 32.40 -39.66 39.12
N PRO A 250 32.49 -39.09 40.34
CA PRO A 250 33.04 -39.80 41.53
C PRO A 250 32.24 -39.46 42.82
N ALA A 251 31.74 -40.40 43.64
CA ALA A 251 32.41 -41.23 44.66
C ALA A 251 33.33 -40.50 45.66
N GLY A 252 32.94 -40.47 46.95
CA GLY A 252 33.74 -40.08 48.13
C GLY A 252 33.01 -39.11 49.08
N VAL A 253 32.25 -39.56 50.09
CA VAL A 253 32.65 -39.72 51.53
C VAL A 253 32.98 -38.35 52.17
N GLU A 254 32.26 -37.81 53.16
CA GLU A 254 32.18 -38.26 54.56
C GLU A 254 31.17 -37.42 55.38
N GLU A 255 30.66 -38.01 56.47
CA GLU A 255 29.74 -37.49 57.49
C GLU A 255 30.27 -36.31 58.32
N SER A 256 29.36 -35.49 58.88
CA SER A 256 29.41 -35.14 60.31
C SER A 256 28.09 -34.49 60.78
N ASP A 257 27.54 -35.09 61.84
CA ASP A 257 26.44 -34.66 62.70
C ASP A 257 26.59 -33.24 63.30
N ASP A 258 25.49 -32.57 63.66
CA ASP A 258 24.95 -32.62 65.04
C ASP A 258 23.92 -31.52 65.35
N ASP A 259 22.78 -31.99 65.84
CA ASP A 259 21.80 -31.49 66.83
C ASP A 259 21.72 -29.99 67.22
N SER A 260 20.49 -29.43 67.16
CA SER A 260 19.81 -28.87 68.36
C SER A 260 18.36 -28.36 68.13
N ARG A 261 17.42 -29.09 68.78
CA ARG A 261 16.30 -28.62 69.66
C ARG A 261 15.33 -27.52 69.17
N GLN A 262 14.07 -27.86 68.89
CA GLN A 262 12.89 -27.98 69.79
C GLN A 262 12.12 -26.70 70.19
N LYS A 263 10.85 -26.67 69.74
CA LYS A 263 9.58 -26.28 70.43
C LYS A 263 9.31 -24.81 70.84
N ALA A 264 8.23 -24.25 70.26
CA ALA A 264 7.03 -23.72 70.95
C ALA A 264 6.04 -23.22 69.85
N ASN A 265 4.89 -23.84 69.60
CA ASN A 265 3.58 -23.84 70.29
C ASN A 265 2.75 -22.55 70.15
N ASP A 266 1.48 -22.78 69.78
CA ASP A 266 0.26 -21.94 69.85
C ASP A 266 0.06 -20.84 68.79
N SER A 267 -0.93 -20.93 67.88
CA SER A 267 -2.39 -21.14 68.01
C SER A 267 -3.14 -19.92 68.57
N ALA A 268 -3.85 -19.19 67.68
CA ALA A 268 -5.22 -18.70 67.84
C ALA A 268 -5.57 -17.65 66.76
N LEU A 269 -6.70 -17.92 66.09
CA LEU A 269 -7.73 -16.98 65.59
C LEU A 269 -7.32 -15.84 64.64
#